data_AF-A0A939M317-F1
#
_entry.id   AF-A0A939M317-F1
#
_cell.length_a   1.000
_cell.length_b   1.000
_cell.length_c   1.000
_cell.angle_alpha   90.00
_cell.angle_beta   90.00
_cell.angle_gamma   90.00
#
_symmetry.space_group_name_H-M   'P 1'
#
loop_
_entity.id
_entity.type
_entity.pdbx_description
1 polymer ?
#
loop_
_entity_poly.entity_id
_entity_poly.type
_entity_poly.pdbx_seq_one_letter_code
_entity_poly.pdbx_strand_id
1 'polypeptide(L)' 'MDDPHQVNSIIATAISEFFKGHPDAQCGIEEAKLLAKQIVQALNEAGLRVAPVDLAPPTR' A
#
# COMPACT_ATOMS: atom_id res chain seq x y z
N MET A 1 -17.01 -0.67 -2.16
CA MET A 1 -15.93 -1.36 -2.91
C MET A 1 -14.69 -0.55 -2.66
N ASP A 2 -13.75 -1.10 -1.92
CA ASP A 2 -12.50 -0.42 -1.57
C ASP A 2 -11.79 0.01 -2.83
N ASP A 3 -11.41 1.29 -2.90
CA ASP A 3 -10.77 1.83 -4.09
C ASP A 3 -9.34 1.25 -4.19
N PRO A 4 -9.05 0.39 -5.19
CA PRO A 4 -7.73 -0.25 -5.31
C PRO A 4 -6.61 0.78 -5.53
N HIS A 5 -6.94 1.95 -6.07
CA HIS A 5 -5.98 3.03 -6.23
C HIS A 5 -5.58 3.64 -4.88
N GLN A 6 -6.52 3.72 -3.93
CA GLN A 6 -6.23 4.18 -2.57
C GLN A 6 -5.25 3.25 -1.85
N VAL A 7 -5.49 1.94 -1.87
CA VAL A 7 -4.58 0.95 -1.25
C VAL A 7 -3.18 1.00 -1.89
N ASN A 8 -3.12 1.04 -3.22
CA ASN A 8 -1.86 1.17 -3.95
C ASN A 8 -1.11 2.46 -3.58
N SER A 9 -1.82 3.58 -3.42
CA SER A 9 -1.23 4.88 -3.07
C SER A 9 -0.67 4.89 -1.64
N ILE A 10 -1.39 4.28 -0.69
CA ILE A 10 -0.93 4.13 0.71
C ILE A 10 0.36 3.31 0.76
N ILE A 11 0.39 2.16 0.09
CA ILE A 11 1.57 1.28 0.08
C ILE A 11 2.74 1.98 -0.62
N ALA A 12 2.50 2.66 -1.76
CA ALA A 12 3.53 3.40 -2.46
C ALA A 12 4.12 4.54 -1.61
N THR A 13 3.28 5.25 -0.85
CA THR A 13 3.74 6.30 0.06
C THR A 13 4.64 5.73 1.17
N ALA A 14 4.23 4.63 1.80
CA ALA A 14 5.02 3.97 2.84
C ALA A 14 6.38 3.50 2.32
N ILE A 15 6.42 2.95 1.10
CA ILE A 15 7.66 2.54 0.43
C ILE A 15 8.56 3.76 0.18
N SER A 16 8.02 4.83 -0.40
CA SER A 16 8.79 6.05 -0.64
C SER A 16 9.35 6.65 0.66
N GLU A 17 8.59 6.61 1.76
CA GLU A 17 9.07 7.08 3.07
C GLU A 17 10.18 6.20 3.65
N PHE A 18 10.07 4.87 3.51
CA PHE A 18 11.13 3.95 3.92
C PHE A 18 12.46 4.29 3.22
N PHE A 19 12.40 4.52 1.91
CA PHE A 19 13.58 4.84 1.11
C PHE A 19 14.15 6.24 1.33
N LYS A 20 13.38 7.21 1.88
CA LYS A 20 13.94 8.51 2.29
C LYS A 20 15.04 8.38 3.35
N GLY A 21 15.01 7.33 4.17
CA GLY A 21 16.06 7.04 5.17
C GLY A 21 17.30 6.36 4.61
N HIS A 22 17.26 5.93 3.34
CA HIS A 22 18.32 5.17 2.68
C HIS A 22 18.81 5.93 1.44
N PRO A 23 19.77 6.87 1.60
CA PRO A 23 20.22 7.74 0.50
C PRO A 23 20.84 6.97 -0.68
N ASP A 24 21.37 5.77 -0.45
CA ASP A 24 21.92 4.89 -1.50
C ASP A 24 20.83 4.13 -2.29
N ALA A 25 19.60 4.06 -1.77
CA ALA A 25 18.48 3.39 -2.39
C ALA A 25 17.37 4.42 -2.67
N GLN A 26 17.60 5.29 -3.65
CA GLN A 26 16.53 6.15 -4.15
C GLN A 26 15.50 5.31 -4.88
N CYS A 27 14.36 5.06 -4.25
CA CYS A 27 13.17 4.50 -4.90
C CYS A 27 12.34 5.65 -5.46
N GLY A 28 12.24 5.73 -6.79
CA GLY A 28 11.38 6.70 -7.45
C GLY A 28 9.89 6.45 -7.15
N ILE A 29 9.07 7.51 -7.27
CA ILE A 29 7.61 7.41 -7.06
C ILE A 29 6.98 6.35 -7.97
N GLU A 30 7.48 6.20 -9.20
CA GLU A 30 6.97 5.19 -10.14
C GLU A 30 7.39 3.76 -9.75
N GLU A 31 8.61 3.57 -9.24
CA GLU A 31 9.05 2.27 -8.70
C GLU A 31 8.24 1.89 -7.46
N ALA A 32 8.01 2.84 -6.55
CA ALA A 32 7.18 2.62 -5.36
C ALA A 32 5.74 2.21 -5.72
N LYS A 33 5.14 2.84 -6.75
CA LYS A 33 3.82 2.46 -7.27
C LYS A 33 3.82 1.07 -7.91
N LEU A 34 4.86 0.72 -8.66
CA LEU A 34 4.97 -0.62 -9.25
C LEU A 34 5.10 -1.69 -8.16
N LEU A 35 5.93 -1.42 -7.16
CA LEU A 35 6.13 -2.31 -6.01
C LEU A 35 4.83 -2.47 -5.21
N ALA A 36 4.09 -1.37 -5.00
CA ALA A 36 2.79 -1.40 -4.35
C ALA A 36 1.78 -2.30 -5.09
N LYS A 37 1.72 -2.21 -6.43
CA LYS A 37 0.87 -3.10 -7.24
C LYS A 37 1.26 -4.56 -7.10
N GLN A 38 2.56 -4.87 -7.11
CA GLN A 38 3.06 -6.25 -6.94
C GLN A 38 2.70 -6.81 -5.56
N ILE A 39 2.80 -6.00 -4.51
CA ILE A 39 2.39 -6.39 -3.15
C ILE A 39 0.88 -6.70 -3.11
N VAL A 40 0.04 -5.82 -3.65
CA VAL A 40 -1.41 -6.05 -3.69
C VAL A 40 -1.76 -7.30 -4.50
N GLN A 41 -1.09 -7.54 -5.62
CA GLN A 41 -1.27 -8.75 -6.41
C GLN A 41 -0.89 -10.01 -5.61
N ALA A 42 0.28 -10.03 -4.96
CA ALA A 42 0.72 -11.16 -4.15
C ALA A 42 -0.24 -11.45 -2.98
N LEU A 43 -0.79 -10.40 -2.35
CA LEU A 43 -1.81 -10.55 -1.31
C LEU A 43 -3.08 -11.19 -1.87
N ASN A 44 -3.56 -10.73 -3.03
CA ASN A 44 -4.74 -11.31 -3.69
C ASN A 44 -4.51 -12.78 -4.08
N GLU A 45 -3.32 -13.12 -4.59
CA GLU A 45 -2.94 -14.50 -4.93
C GLU A 45 -2.89 -15.41 -3.70
N ALA A 46 -2.52 -14.86 -2.54
CA ALA A 46 -2.59 -15.56 -1.25
C ALA A 46 -4.01 -15.62 -0.65
N GLY A 47 -5.03 -15.06 -1.32
CA GLY A 47 -6.40 -14.98 -0.82
C GLY A 47 -6.61 -13.95 0.29
N LEU A 48 -5.63 -13.06 0.51
CA LEU A 48 -5.70 -11.96 1.46
C LEU A 48 -6.26 -10.71 0.77
N ARG A 49 -7.10 -9.95 1.49
CA ARG A 49 -7.67 -8.70 0.99
C ARG A 49 -7.32 -7.56 1.94
N VAL A 50 -6.73 -6.50 1.39
CA VAL A 50 -6.54 -5.25 2.13
C VAL A 50 -7.84 -4.46 2.02
N ALA A 51 -8.48 -4.24 3.16
CA ALA A 51 -9.65 -3.39 3.28
C ALA A 51 -9.37 -2.31 4.34
N PRO A 52 -9.96 -1.12 4.24
CA PRO A 52 -10.02 -0.17 5.32
C PRO A 52 -10.56 -0.88 6.56
N VAL A 53 -9.97 -0.60 7.72
CA VAL A 53 -10.61 -0.96 8.98
C VAL A 53 -11.93 -0.21 9.00
N ASP A 54 -13.04 -0.94 8.95
CA ASP A 54 -14.35 -0.39 9.22
C ASP A 54 -14.32 0.06 10.68
N LEU A 55 -14.01 1.34 10.91
CA LEU A 55 -14.16 1.98 12.19
C LEU A 55 -15.67 2.22 12.38
N ALA A 56 -16.46 1.16 12.49
CA ALA A 56 -17.78 1.27 13.06
C ALA A 56 -17.59 1.85 14.47
N PRO A 57 -18.10 3.06 14.78
CA PRO A 57 -18.11 3.53 16.15
C PRO A 57 -18.89 2.50 16.98
N PRO A 58 -18.45 2.16 18.20
CA PRO A 58 -19.20 1.24 19.04
C PRO A 58 -20.59 1.84 19.26
N THR A 59 -21.62 1.19 18.72
CA THR A 59 -23.02 1.53 18.96
C THR A 59 -23.27 1.41 20.46
N ARG A 60 -23.52 2.54 21.10
CA ARG A 60 -23.94 2.61 22.51
C ARG A 60 -25.41 2.96 22.58
#